data_AF-A0A9P5BT67-F1
#
_entry.id   AF-A0A9P5BT67-F1
#
_cell.length_a   1.000
_cell.length_b   1.000
_cell.length_c   1.000
_cell.angle_alpha   90.00
_cell.angle_beta   90.00
_cell.angle_gamma   90.00
#
_symmetry.space_group_name_H-M   'P 1'
#
loop_
_entity.id
_entity.type
_entity.pdbx_description
1 polymer ?
#
loop_
_entity_poly.entity_id
_entity_poly.type
_entity_poly.pdbx_seq_one_letter_code
_entity_poly.pdbx_strand_id
1 'polypeptide(L)'
;MTIFEGVSDQVRRPGYWPSDLALDATQETCNEHFEKKLRKFSLGPEAAAPYRMVLKGIDVLDVGVAVRLDGITPAEVERLRALRDRLANELKIRHPIHDEYAFHISMVYFLRHPNEEQKQDMESILKRHFEKMAKEIELGPPEFCLFANMHAFDPVFHLS
;
A
#
# COMPACT_ATOMS: atom_id res chain seq x y z
N MET A 1 -5.19 -2.61 2.85
CA MET A 1 -4.70 -1.52 1.98
C MET A 1 -3.27 -1.24 2.38
N THR A 2 -2.33 -1.20 1.43
CA THR A 2 -0.94 -0.87 1.74
C THR A 2 -0.82 0.62 2.06
N ILE A 3 -0.22 0.95 3.20
CA ILE A 3 0.07 2.34 3.58
C ILE A 3 1.42 2.77 3.01
N PHE A 4 2.44 1.93 3.18
CA PHE A 4 3.79 2.16 2.67
C PHE A 4 4.37 0.84 2.18
N GLU A 5 5.05 0.87 1.03
CA GLU A 5 5.65 -0.32 0.43
C GLU A 5 7.00 -0.59 1.09
N GLY A 6 7.19 -1.81 1.59
CA GLY A 6 8.50 -2.28 2.08
C GLY A 6 9.42 -2.70 0.94
N VAL A 7 10.31 -3.66 1.22
CA VAL A 7 11.20 -4.24 0.22
C VAL A 7 10.65 -5.53 -0.38
N SER A 8 11.03 -5.81 -1.62
CA SER A 8 10.78 -7.07 -2.30
C SER A 8 12.05 -7.51 -3.03
N ASP A 9 12.40 -8.79 -2.91
CA ASP A 9 13.54 -9.39 -3.63
C ASP A 9 13.47 -9.24 -5.15
N GLN A 10 12.28 -9.01 -5.70
CA GLN A 10 12.08 -8.78 -7.14
C GLN A 10 12.56 -7.40 -7.59
N VAL A 11 12.72 -6.44 -6.68
CA VAL A 11 13.05 -5.04 -7.00
C VAL A 11 14.15 -4.52 -6.09
N ARG A 12 15.41 -4.72 -6.51
CA ARG A 12 16.63 -4.25 -5.82
C ARG A 12 17.26 -3.08 -6.55
N ARG A 13 16.76 -1.86 -6.32
CA ARG A 13 17.31 -0.63 -6.91
C ARG A 13 17.05 0.61 -6.05
N PRO A 14 17.86 1.68 -6.19
CA PRO A 14 17.65 2.92 -5.47
C PRO A 14 16.22 3.46 -5.61
N GLY A 15 15.69 4.02 -4.53
CA GLY A 15 14.30 4.51 -4.45
C GLY A 15 13.29 3.45 -3.99
N TYR A 16 13.50 2.16 -4.32
CA TYR A 16 12.67 1.02 -3.89
C TYR A 16 13.34 0.16 -2.81
N TRP A 17 14.61 0.47 -2.53
CA TRP A 17 15.44 -0.21 -1.53
C TRP A 17 15.92 0.82 -0.50
N PRO A 18 16.03 0.45 0.78
CA PRO A 18 16.53 1.35 1.82
C PRO A 18 17.94 1.84 1.49
N SER A 19 18.14 3.16 1.50
CA SER A 19 19.43 3.74 1.14
C SER A 19 20.54 3.50 2.18
N ASP A 20 20.18 3.00 3.36
CA ASP A 20 21.09 2.65 4.44
C ASP A 20 21.40 1.15 4.52
N LEU A 21 21.03 0.36 3.50
CA LEU A 21 21.46 -1.02 3.33
C LEU A 21 22.06 -1.24 1.93
N ALA A 22 22.94 -2.23 1.80
CA ALA A 22 23.45 -2.66 0.51
C ALA A 22 22.33 -3.28 -0.34
N LEU A 23 22.40 -3.09 -1.67
CA LEU A 23 21.39 -3.60 -2.61
C LEU A 23 21.34 -5.13 -2.68
N ASP A 24 22.38 -5.82 -2.19
CA ASP A 24 22.49 -7.28 -2.09
C ASP A 24 22.20 -7.82 -0.69
N ALA A 25 21.83 -6.97 0.28
CA ALA A 25 21.41 -7.41 1.61
C ALA A 25 20.24 -8.41 1.51
N THR A 26 20.28 -9.48 2.30
CA THR A 26 19.22 -10.50 2.25
C THR A 26 17.87 -9.93 2.68
N GLN A 27 16.77 -10.51 2.19
CA GLN A 27 15.42 -10.13 2.61
C GLN A 27 15.26 -10.20 4.13
N GLU A 28 15.84 -11.24 4.77
CA GLU A 28 15.87 -11.40 6.22
C GLU A 28 16.56 -10.22 6.92
N THR A 29 17.76 -9.83 6.46
CA THR A 29 18.48 -8.65 6.97
C THR A 29 17.62 -7.38 6.87
N CYS A 30 16.92 -7.19 5.75
CA CYS A 30 16.04 -6.05 5.57
C CYS A 30 14.83 -6.09 6.51
N ASN A 31 14.22 -7.26 6.68
CA ASN A 31 13.09 -7.44 7.59
C ASN A 31 13.49 -7.11 9.04
N GLU A 32 14.62 -7.63 9.52
CA GLU A 32 15.14 -7.36 10.86
C GLU A 32 15.47 -5.86 11.06
N HIS A 33 16.07 -5.24 10.04
CA HIS A 33 16.38 -3.81 10.06
C HIS A 33 15.11 -2.96 10.16
N PHE A 34 14.07 -3.31 9.40
CA PHE A 34 12.79 -2.59 9.41
C PHE A 34 12.05 -2.81 10.71
N GLU A 35 12.01 -4.04 11.23
CA GLU A 35 11.44 -4.33 12.54
C GLU A 35 12.09 -3.49 13.64
N LYS A 36 13.43 -3.45 13.70
CA LYS A 36 14.16 -2.68 14.71
C LYS A 36 13.86 -1.18 14.66
N LYS A 37 13.69 -0.62 13.46
CA LYS A 37 13.33 0.78 13.23
C LYS A 37 11.88 1.05 13.63
N LEU A 38 10.96 0.25 13.12
CA LEU A 38 9.52 0.43 13.35
C LEU A 38 9.10 0.16 14.80
N ARG A 39 9.83 -0.67 15.56
CA ARG A 39 9.61 -0.81 17.01
C ARG A 39 9.94 0.46 17.81
N LYS A 40 10.74 1.36 17.25
CA LYS A 40 11.08 2.68 17.83
C LYS A 40 10.28 3.81 17.20
N PHE A 41 9.58 3.52 16.11
CA PHE A 41 8.72 4.47 15.44
C PHE A 41 7.46 4.68 16.28
N SER A 42 7.30 5.89 16.80
CA SER A 42 6.07 6.30 17.47
C SER A 42 5.08 6.75 16.39
N LEU A 43 3.91 6.12 16.28
CA LEU A 43 2.84 6.57 15.38
C LEU A 43 2.29 7.93 15.85
N GLY A 44 2.02 8.05 17.14
CA GLY A 44 1.49 9.26 17.75
C GLY A 44 -0.04 9.39 17.60
N PRO A 45 -0.71 10.12 18.51
CA PRO A 45 -2.17 10.23 18.52
C PRO A 45 -2.74 10.87 17.24
N GLU A 46 -1.98 11.75 16.59
CA GLU A 46 -2.37 12.40 15.34
C GLU A 46 -2.49 11.44 14.16
N ALA A 47 -1.77 10.31 14.21
CA ALA A 47 -1.83 9.28 13.19
C ALA A 47 -2.58 8.02 13.66
N ALA A 48 -3.12 7.99 14.88
CA ALA A 48 -3.77 6.81 15.47
C ALA A 48 -5.11 6.44 14.83
N ALA A 49 -5.30 5.18 14.49
CA ALA A 49 -6.54 4.64 13.92
C ALA A 49 -7.80 4.98 14.76
N PRO A 50 -9.00 5.01 14.15
CA PRO A 50 -9.31 4.54 12.80
C PRO A 50 -8.86 5.46 11.65
N TYR A 51 -8.69 4.88 10.47
CA TYR A 51 -8.62 5.63 9.20
C TYR A 51 -9.92 5.48 8.45
N ARG A 52 -10.57 6.60 8.13
CA ARG A 52 -11.83 6.61 7.40
C ARG A 52 -11.59 6.86 5.93
N MET A 53 -11.87 5.85 5.12
CA MET A 53 -11.58 5.86 3.68
C MET A 53 -12.87 5.95 2.87
N VAL A 54 -12.75 6.55 1.68
CA VAL A 54 -13.79 6.53 0.66
C VAL A 54 -13.28 5.83 -0.60
N LEU A 55 -14.09 4.92 -1.14
CA LEU A 55 -13.85 4.26 -2.41
C LEU A 55 -14.10 5.25 -3.55
N LYS A 56 -13.10 5.45 -4.41
CA LYS A 56 -13.13 6.40 -5.53
C LYS A 56 -13.45 5.73 -6.87
N GLY A 57 -13.13 4.45 -7.02
CA GLY A 57 -13.38 3.70 -8.26
C GLY A 57 -12.88 2.26 -8.18
N ILE A 58 -13.16 1.51 -9.24
CA ILE A 58 -12.48 0.24 -9.54
C ILE A 58 -11.73 0.46 -10.85
N ASP A 59 -10.42 0.30 -10.81
CA ASP A 59 -9.54 0.56 -11.92
C ASP A 59 -9.04 -0.78 -12.50
N VAL A 60 -9.17 -0.96 -13.81
CA VAL A 60 -8.53 -2.06 -14.53
C VAL A 60 -7.14 -1.59 -14.96
N LEU A 61 -6.16 -2.00 -14.17
CA LEU A 61 -4.75 -1.69 -14.35
C LEU A 61 -4.11 -2.67 -15.34
N ASP A 62 -2.90 -2.38 -15.78
CA ASP A 62 -2.17 -3.28 -16.68
C ASP A 62 -1.93 -4.66 -16.05
N VAL A 63 -1.65 -4.70 -14.74
CA VAL A 63 -1.29 -5.93 -14.02
C VAL A 63 -2.48 -6.60 -13.31
N GLY A 64 -3.66 -5.99 -13.30
CA GLY A 64 -4.78 -6.51 -12.51
C GLY A 64 -5.92 -5.52 -12.30
N VAL A 65 -6.71 -5.75 -11.27
CA VAL A 65 -7.83 -4.88 -10.88
C VAL A 65 -7.62 -4.41 -9.45
N ALA A 66 -7.85 -3.12 -9.21
CA ALA A 66 -7.75 -2.54 -7.89
C ALA A 66 -8.97 -1.66 -7.58
N VAL A 67 -9.40 -1.67 -6.33
CA VAL A 67 -10.33 -0.65 -5.82
C VAL A 67 -9.47 0.52 -5.36
N ARG A 68 -9.67 1.70 -5.95
CA ARG A 68 -8.96 2.92 -5.55
C ARG A 68 -9.70 3.60 -4.40
N LEU A 69 -8.93 4.09 -3.43
CA LEU A 69 -9.41 4.73 -2.22
C LEU A 69 -8.75 6.10 -2.03
N ASP A 70 -9.37 6.92 -1.18
CA ASP A 70 -8.78 8.12 -0.64
C ASP A 70 -9.26 8.34 0.80
N GLY A 71 -8.64 9.25 1.54
CA GLY A 71 -9.17 9.71 2.82
C GLY A 71 -10.55 10.34 2.62
N ILE A 72 -11.49 10.09 3.54
CA ILE A 72 -12.86 10.61 3.41
C ILE A 72 -12.94 12.14 3.48
N THR A 73 -11.94 12.79 4.08
CA THR A 73 -11.78 14.24 4.09
C THR A 73 -10.36 14.62 3.66
N PRO A 74 -10.12 15.86 3.20
CA PRO A 74 -8.77 16.34 2.90
C PRO A 74 -7.79 16.20 4.08
N ALA A 75 -8.26 16.38 5.31
CA ALA A 75 -7.44 16.19 6.51
C ALA A 75 -7.01 14.72 6.67
N GLU A 76 -7.88 13.77 6.34
CA GLU A 76 -7.56 12.34 6.38
C GLU A 76 -6.58 11.94 5.26
N VAL A 77 -6.71 12.56 4.08
CA VAL A 77 -5.72 12.40 3.00
C VAL A 77 -4.35 12.88 3.47
N GLU A 78 -4.28 14.10 4.00
CA GLU A 78 -3.04 14.70 4.49
C GLU A 78 -2.42 13.85 5.61
N ARG A 79 -3.24 13.37 6.54
CA ARG A 79 -2.81 12.49 7.63
C ARG A 79 -2.14 11.20 7.12
N LEU A 80 -2.70 10.56 6.08
CA LEU A 80 -2.10 9.37 5.46
C LEU A 80 -0.82 9.71 4.68
N ARG A 81 -0.77 10.86 4.01
CA ARG A 81 0.44 11.33 3.29
C ARG A 81 1.58 11.63 4.25
N ALA A 82 1.29 12.35 5.34
CA ALA A 82 2.24 12.64 6.40
C ALA A 82 2.77 11.35 7.05
N LEU A 83 1.91 10.35 7.28
CA LEU A 83 2.35 9.04 7.75
C LEU A 83 3.32 8.37 6.77
N ARG A 84 3.01 8.41 5.46
CA ARG A 84 3.92 7.88 4.43
C ARG A 84 5.26 8.60 4.40
N ASP A 85 5.29 9.92 4.51
CA ASP A 85 6.55 10.68 4.56
C ASP A 85 7.41 10.31 5.78
N ARG A 86 6.76 10.13 6.94
CA ARG A 86 7.45 9.68 8.16
C ARG A 86 8.02 8.27 7.99
N LEU A 87 7.26 7.35 7.40
CA LEU A 87 7.72 5.99 7.10
C LEU A 87 8.86 5.99 6.07
N ALA A 88 8.77 6.81 5.02
CA ALA A 88 9.83 6.99 4.03
C ALA A 88 11.15 7.42 4.69
N ASN A 89 11.07 8.40 5.59
CA ASN A 89 12.22 8.91 6.32
C ASN A 89 12.81 7.89 7.30
N GLU A 90 11.97 7.11 7.98
CA GLU A 90 12.41 6.07 8.91
C GLU A 90 13.07 4.90 8.17
N LEU A 91 12.37 4.35 7.17
CA LEU A 91 12.79 3.18 6.41
C LEU A 91 13.83 3.50 5.33
N LYS A 92 14.14 4.79 5.11
CA LYS A 92 15.12 5.26 4.10
C LYS A 92 14.76 4.83 2.67
N ILE A 93 13.46 4.74 2.39
CA ILE A 93 12.89 4.44 1.08
C ILE A 93 12.06 5.64 0.64
N ARG A 94 12.26 6.12 -0.60
CA ARG A 94 11.33 7.06 -1.23
C ARG A 94 11.13 6.65 -2.68
N HIS A 95 9.98 6.02 -2.95
CA HIS A 95 9.62 5.58 -4.30
C HIS A 95 9.56 6.80 -5.25
N PRO A 96 9.90 6.64 -6.55
CA PRO A 96 9.78 7.73 -7.52
C PRO A 96 8.37 8.33 -7.60
N ILE A 97 7.34 7.51 -7.32
CA ILE A 97 5.92 7.91 -7.31
C ILE A 97 5.39 8.15 -5.88
N HIS A 98 6.27 8.40 -4.89
CA HIS A 98 5.87 8.49 -3.48
C HIS A 98 4.75 9.52 -3.23
N ASP A 99 4.91 10.70 -3.82
CA ASP A 99 3.97 11.83 -3.70
C ASP A 99 2.67 11.60 -4.50
N GLU A 100 2.76 10.82 -5.58
CA GLU A 100 1.64 10.49 -6.48
C GLU A 100 0.93 9.17 -6.12
N TYR A 101 1.38 8.49 -5.05
CA TYR A 101 0.91 7.14 -4.72
C TYR A 101 -0.61 7.07 -4.61
N ALA A 102 -1.26 6.22 -5.39
CA ALA A 102 -2.70 6.01 -5.32
C ALA A 102 -3.02 4.91 -4.32
N PHE A 103 -3.70 5.26 -3.22
CA PHE A 103 -4.16 4.26 -2.25
C PHE A 103 -5.15 3.30 -2.91
N HIS A 104 -4.91 2.01 -2.74
CA HIS A 104 -5.72 0.98 -3.36
C HIS A 104 -5.79 -0.32 -2.56
N ILE A 105 -6.82 -1.11 -2.82
CA ILE A 105 -6.91 -2.52 -2.43
C ILE A 105 -6.86 -3.33 -3.73
N SER A 106 -5.79 -4.10 -3.91
CA SER A 106 -5.69 -5.06 -5.01
C SER A 106 -6.79 -6.11 -4.88
N MET A 107 -7.52 -6.37 -5.97
CA MET A 107 -8.58 -7.37 -6.03
C MET A 107 -8.09 -8.65 -6.71
N VAL A 108 -7.46 -8.50 -7.88
CA VAL A 108 -6.92 -9.62 -8.67
C VAL A 108 -5.69 -9.17 -9.46
N TYR A 109 -4.84 -10.14 -9.82
CA TYR A 109 -3.71 -9.95 -10.73
C TYR A 109 -3.92 -10.79 -12.00
N PHE A 110 -3.56 -10.24 -13.15
CA PHE A 110 -3.72 -10.95 -14.42
C PHE A 110 -2.58 -11.93 -14.66
N LEU A 111 -2.91 -13.21 -14.86
CA LEU A 111 -1.98 -14.22 -15.38
C LEU A 111 -1.84 -14.12 -16.91
N ARG A 112 -2.90 -13.68 -17.58
CA ARG A 112 -2.94 -13.36 -19.00
C ARG A 112 -3.61 -12.00 -19.14
N HIS A 113 -2.96 -11.11 -19.87
CA HIS A 113 -3.43 -9.74 -20.04
C HIS A 113 -4.66 -9.73 -20.97
N PRO A 114 -5.76 -9.08 -20.57
CA PRO A 114 -6.92 -8.93 -21.44
C PRO A 114 -6.55 -8.07 -22.65
N ASN A 115 -7.18 -8.32 -23.79
CA ASN A 115 -7.16 -7.38 -24.90
C ASN A 115 -8.09 -6.17 -24.60
N GLU A 116 -8.07 -5.15 -25.45
CA GLU A 116 -8.85 -3.93 -25.23
C GLU A 116 -10.37 -4.17 -25.13
N GLU A 117 -10.92 -5.08 -25.94
CA GLU A 117 -12.34 -5.44 -25.89
C GLU A 117 -12.70 -6.08 -24.55
N GLN A 118 -11.90 -7.07 -24.11
CA GLN A 118 -12.06 -7.73 -22.81
C GLN A 118 -11.90 -6.75 -21.64
N LYS A 119 -10.99 -5.78 -21.77
CA LYS A 119 -10.79 -4.73 -20.78
C LYS A 119 -12.04 -3.86 -20.65
N GLN A 120 -12.59 -3.39 -21.76
CA GLN A 120 -13.81 -2.58 -21.79
C GLN A 120 -15.02 -3.33 -21.22
N ASP A 121 -15.20 -4.60 -21.57
CA ASP A 121 -16.25 -5.45 -21.02
C ASP A 121 -16.15 -5.59 -19.50
N MET A 122 -14.93 -5.84 -19.01
CA MET A 122 -14.66 -5.96 -17.58
C MET A 122 -14.90 -4.63 -16.85
N GLU A 123 -14.43 -3.51 -17.39
CA GLU A 123 -14.69 -2.16 -16.85
C GLU A 123 -16.19 -1.88 -16.72
N SER A 124 -16.98 -2.23 -17.75
CA SER A 124 -18.43 -2.07 -17.75
C SER A 124 -19.11 -2.89 -16.64
N ILE A 125 -18.70 -4.16 -16.47
CA ILE A 125 -19.20 -5.02 -15.39
C ILE A 125 -18.83 -4.46 -14.02
N LEU A 126 -17.56 -4.16 -13.80
CA LEU A 126 -17.04 -3.67 -12.53
C LEU A 126 -17.67 -2.34 -12.12
N LYS A 127 -17.89 -1.42 -13.08
CA LYS A 127 -18.56 -0.13 -12.80
C LYS A 127 -19.97 -0.33 -12.25
N ARG A 128 -20.76 -1.23 -12.84
CA ARG A 128 -22.13 -1.53 -12.35
C ARG A 128 -22.14 -2.13 -10.95
N HIS A 129 -21.15 -2.95 -10.61
CA HIS A 129 -20.99 -3.45 -9.25
C HIS A 129 -20.55 -2.36 -8.30
N PHE A 130 -19.57 -1.55 -8.71
CA PHE A 130 -19.08 -0.44 -7.92
C PHE A 130 -20.21 0.48 -7.50
N GLU A 131 -21.09 0.91 -8.40
CA GLU A 131 -22.23 1.81 -8.10
C GLU A 131 -23.11 1.34 -6.93
N LYS A 132 -23.19 0.03 -6.69
CA LYS A 132 -24.01 -0.57 -5.63
C LYS A 132 -23.25 -0.84 -4.33
N MET A 133 -21.92 -0.72 -4.33
CA MET A 133 -21.10 -0.97 -3.15
C MET A 133 -21.18 0.17 -2.14
N ALA A 134 -21.07 -0.18 -0.85
CA ALA A 134 -20.76 0.79 0.20
C ALA A 134 -19.48 1.55 -0.17
N LYS A 135 -19.51 2.87 0.04
CA LYS A 135 -18.43 3.78 -0.39
C LYS A 135 -17.45 4.12 0.71
N GLU A 136 -17.83 3.88 1.95
CA GLU A 136 -17.00 4.20 3.11
C GLU A 136 -16.54 2.91 3.76
N ILE A 137 -15.27 2.87 4.16
CA ILE A 137 -14.72 1.81 4.99
C ILE A 137 -13.90 2.43 6.11
N GLU A 138 -13.81 1.70 7.21
CA GLU A 138 -12.93 2.04 8.33
C GLU A 138 -11.79 1.02 8.38
N LEU A 139 -10.56 1.51 8.50
CA LEU A 139 -9.36 0.70 8.63
C LEU A 139 -8.75 0.86 10.03
N GLY A 140 -8.26 -0.26 10.57
CA GLY A 140 -7.56 -0.31 11.85
C GLY A 140 -6.15 0.29 11.80
N PRO A 141 -5.37 0.12 12.89
CA PRO A 141 -3.99 0.61 12.95
C PRO A 141 -3.13 -0.02 11.85
N PRO A 142 -2.09 0.69 11.36
CA PRO A 142 -1.14 0.13 10.42
C PRO A 142 -0.40 -1.05 11.05
N GLU A 143 -0.14 -2.08 10.26
CA GLU A 143 0.57 -3.27 10.71
C GLU A 143 1.90 -3.37 9.94
N PHE A 144 2.98 -3.69 10.64
CA PHE A 144 4.19 -4.18 9.97
C PHE A 144 4.00 -5.67 9.69
N CYS A 145 4.02 -6.04 8.41
CA CYS A 145 3.79 -7.41 7.97
C CYS A 145 4.97 -7.96 7.19
N LEU A 146 5.17 -9.27 7.31
CA LEU A 146 6.00 -10.05 6.40
C LEU A 146 5.09 -10.84 5.46
N PHE A 147 5.59 -11.18 4.28
CA PHE A 147 4.84 -12.02 3.35
C PHE A 147 5.80 -12.83 2.49
N ALA A 148 5.47 -14.09 2.25
CA ALA A 148 6.21 -14.94 1.30
C ALA A 148 5.73 -14.75 -0.14
N ASN A 149 4.46 -14.35 -0.31
CA ASN A 149 3.80 -14.10 -1.58
C ASN A 149 2.50 -13.31 -1.33
N MET A 150 1.70 -13.06 -2.37
CA MET A 150 0.48 -12.23 -2.28
C MET A 150 -0.72 -12.96 -1.64
N HIS A 151 -0.57 -14.19 -1.14
CA HIS A 151 -1.66 -14.94 -0.51
C HIS A 151 -2.02 -14.43 0.88
N ALA A 152 -1.00 -14.10 1.68
CA ALA A 152 -1.17 -13.65 3.06
C ALA A 152 -0.07 -12.66 3.44
N PHE A 153 -0.45 -11.68 4.27
CA PHE A 153 0.45 -10.75 4.93
C PHE A 153 0.39 -11.06 6.42
N ASP A 154 1.45 -11.63 6.96
CA ASP A 154 1.52 -12.08 8.35
C ASP A 154 1.90 -10.88 9.25
N PRO A 155 1.00 -10.41 10.12
CA PRO A 155 1.28 -9.25 10.97
C PRO A 155 2.30 -9.61 12.05
N VAL A 156 3.33 -8.79 12.19
CA VAL A 156 4.33 -8.91 13.26
C VAL A 156 3.93 -8.06 14.46
N PHE A 157 3.51 -6.81 14.22
CA PHE A 157 2.96 -5.90 15.25
C PHE A 157 2.21 -4.72 14.60
N HIS A 158 1.37 -4.07 15.42
CA HIS A 158 0.75 -2.78 15.09
C HIS A 158 1.74 -1.64 15.32
N LEU A 159 1.76 -0.67 14.42
CA LEU A 159 2.47 0.59 14.66
C LEU A 159 1.74 1.37 15.75
N SER A 160 2.48 1.83 16.77
CA SER A 160 1.97 2.49 17.99
C SER A 160 2.60 3.85 18.21
#